data_AF-A0A370XD02-F1
#
_entry.id   AF-A0A370XD02-F1
#
_cell.length_a   1.000
_cell.length_b   1.000
_cell.length_c   1.000
_cell.angle_alpha   90.00
_cell.angle_beta   90.00
_cell.angle_gamma   90.00
#
_symmetry.space_group_name_H-M   'P 1'
#
loop_
_entity.id
_entity.type
_entity.pdbx_description
1 polymer ?
#
loop_
_entity_poly.entity_id
_entity_poly.type
_entity_poly.pdbx_seq_one_letter_code
_entity_poly.pdbx_strand_id
1 'polypeptide(L)'
;MKRGLLVSAGIAVLLAGCATTTNKVDSTTIASFQPGVTTVAQVEAALGQPFQTLRMPDGTQQLQYVSKVQNMAADSMATTGSVIPKRATTTVSTMLAFDQSGHFLRSWSSSKTQDDNKMPSDLGNMQQGDVSRGTSGR
;
A
#
# COMPACT_ATOMS: atom_id res chain seq x y z
N MET A 1 15.50 -60.14 31.30
CA MET A 1 16.25 -58.88 31.19
C MET A 1 15.41 -57.90 30.37
N LYS A 2 14.96 -56.80 30.98
CA LYS A 2 14.05 -55.80 30.38
C LYS A 2 14.87 -54.57 29.97
N ARG A 3 14.85 -54.20 28.69
CA ARG A 3 15.41 -52.95 28.12
C ARG A 3 14.62 -52.69 26.82
N GLY A 4 14.05 -51.54 26.52
CA GLY A 4 13.94 -50.26 27.22
C GLY A 4 12.97 -49.41 26.41
N LEU A 5 12.09 -48.70 27.10
CA LEU A 5 11.13 -47.75 26.57
C LEU A 5 11.79 -46.36 26.67
N LEU A 6 12.07 -45.68 25.56
CA LEU A 6 12.45 -44.26 25.50
C LEU A 6 11.85 -43.66 24.22
N VAL A 7 10.70 -43.00 24.30
CA VAL A 7 10.50 -41.57 24.67
C VAL A 7 10.77 -40.64 23.47
N SER A 8 9.65 -40.22 22.89
CA SER A 8 9.34 -39.01 22.14
C SER A 8 10.31 -37.82 22.26
N ALA A 9 10.72 -37.25 21.12
CA ALA A 9 11.19 -35.86 21.03
C ALA A 9 10.55 -35.18 19.82
N GLY A 10 9.75 -34.15 20.10
CA GLY A 10 8.82 -33.51 19.17
C GLY A 10 9.47 -32.70 18.06
N ILE A 11 8.89 -32.80 16.87
CA ILE A 11 9.12 -31.89 15.76
C ILE A 11 8.24 -30.67 16.00
N ALA A 12 8.79 -29.66 16.69
CA ALA A 12 8.20 -28.34 16.77
C ALA A 12 8.41 -27.64 15.41
N VAL A 13 7.45 -27.81 14.49
CA VAL A 13 7.36 -26.97 13.29
C VAL A 13 6.98 -25.57 13.78
N LEU A 14 8.00 -24.71 13.93
CA LEU A 14 7.82 -23.28 14.12
C LEU A 14 7.14 -22.74 12.86
N LEU A 15 5.82 -22.52 12.95
CA LEU A 15 5.09 -21.68 12.01
C LEU A 15 5.68 -20.27 12.14
N ALA A 16 6.67 -19.95 11.31
CA ALA A 16 7.06 -18.57 11.06
C ALA A 16 5.88 -17.88 10.33
N GLY A 17 4.94 -17.36 11.10
CA GLY A 17 3.95 -16.44 10.59
C GLY A 17 4.67 -15.18 10.14
N CYS A 18 4.90 -15.02 8.84
CA CYS A 18 5.29 -13.74 8.27
C CYS A 18 4.15 -12.74 8.50
N ALA A 19 4.22 -12.01 9.62
CA ALA A 19 3.35 -10.88 9.87
C ALA A 19 3.76 -9.75 8.90
N THR A 20 3.10 -9.70 7.73
CA THR A 20 3.21 -8.59 6.79
C THR A 20 2.58 -7.36 7.43
N THR A 21 3.36 -6.64 8.22
CA THR A 21 2.91 -5.44 8.91
C THR A 21 2.99 -4.30 7.90
N THR A 22 1.84 -3.85 7.39
CA THR A 22 1.78 -2.73 6.44
C THR A 22 1.93 -1.43 7.23
N ASN A 23 3.16 -1.07 7.59
CA ASN A 23 3.44 0.18 8.28
C ASN A 23 3.54 1.34 7.29
N LYS A 24 3.03 2.51 7.70
CA LYS A 24 3.25 3.76 6.97
C LYS A 24 4.76 4.01 6.93
N VAL A 25 5.33 4.14 5.74
CA VAL A 25 6.76 4.41 5.59
C VAL A 25 7.03 5.84 6.05
N ASP A 26 7.82 5.99 7.11
CA ASP A 26 8.23 7.29 7.61
C ASP A 26 9.35 7.87 6.74
N SER A 27 9.12 9.04 6.16
CA SER A 27 10.11 9.75 5.36
C SER A 27 11.35 10.16 6.15
N THR A 28 11.21 10.40 7.46
CA THR A 28 12.34 10.76 8.33
C THR A 28 13.29 9.58 8.53
N THR A 29 12.75 8.37 8.68
CA THR A 29 13.54 7.13 8.75
C THR A 29 14.31 6.90 7.45
N ILE A 30 13.69 7.08 6.28
CA ILE A 30 14.39 6.95 5.00
C ILE A 30 15.52 7.98 4.89
N ALA A 31 15.28 9.24 5.30
CA ALA A 31 16.27 10.30 5.24
C ALA A 31 17.49 10.03 6.14
N SER A 32 17.37 9.15 7.14
CA SER A 32 18.48 8.73 7.99
C SER A 32 19.40 7.69 7.34
N PHE A 33 18.97 7.04 6.25
CA PHE A 33 19.76 6.03 5.57
C PHE A 33 20.92 6.65 4.82
N GLN A 34 22.10 6.06 5.01
CA GLN A 34 23.35 6.54 4.45
C GLN A 34 23.74 5.68 3.24
N PRO A 35 23.90 6.28 2.04
CA PRO A 35 24.36 5.55 0.87
C PRO A 35 25.71 4.87 1.09
N GLY A 36 25.85 3.63 0.64
CA GLY A 36 27.05 2.80 0.79
C GLY A 36 27.29 2.24 2.20
N VAL A 37 26.50 2.65 3.20
CA VAL A 37 26.66 2.21 4.60
C VAL A 37 25.46 1.39 5.04
N THR A 38 24.25 1.95 4.87
CA THR A 38 23.03 1.30 5.34
C THR A 38 22.78 0.00 4.57
N THR A 39 22.51 -1.09 5.27
CA THR A 39 22.28 -2.41 4.65
C THR A 39 20.79 -2.72 4.51
N VAL A 40 20.45 -3.67 3.62
CA VAL A 40 19.08 -4.21 3.50
C VAL A 40 18.52 -4.63 4.86
N ALA A 41 19.29 -5.35 5.67
CA ALA A 41 18.84 -5.81 6.99
C ALA A 41 18.53 -4.65 7.95
N GLN A 42 19.31 -3.57 7.91
CA GLN A 42 19.04 -2.37 8.72
C GLN A 42 17.77 -1.65 8.26
N VAL A 43 17.53 -1.58 6.95
CA VAL A 43 16.29 -1.03 6.39
C VAL A 43 15.09 -1.87 6.80
N GLU A 44 15.18 -3.20 6.67
CA GLU A 44 14.09 -4.10 7.07
C GLU A 44 13.83 -4.06 8.57
N ALA A 45 14.86 -3.87 9.40
CA ALA A 45 14.70 -3.68 10.84
C ALA A 45 13.98 -2.35 11.16
N ALA A 46 14.22 -1.30 10.37
CA ALA A 46 13.66 0.03 10.60
C ALA A 46 12.24 0.21 10.01
N LEU A 47 11.99 -0.34 8.82
CA LEU A 47 10.74 -0.16 8.06
C LEU A 47 9.83 -1.39 8.07
N GLY A 48 10.35 -2.54 8.52
CA GLY A 48 9.70 -3.83 8.36
C GLY A 48 9.97 -4.45 6.98
N GLN A 49 9.31 -5.58 6.74
CA GLN A 49 9.43 -6.31 5.48
C GLN A 49 8.86 -5.48 4.30
N PRO A 50 9.56 -5.45 3.15
CA PRO A 50 9.08 -4.75 1.96
C PRO A 50 7.82 -5.43 1.41
N PHE A 51 7.02 -4.65 0.68
CA PHE A 51 5.90 -5.20 -0.09
C PHE A 51 6.40 -6.12 -1.21
N GLN A 52 7.48 -5.72 -1.87
CA GLN A 52 8.11 -6.50 -2.92
C GLN A 52 9.61 -6.27 -2.94
N THR A 53 10.36 -7.33 -3.23
CA THR A 53 11.79 -7.27 -3.49
C THR A 53 12.05 -7.68 -4.94
N LEU A 54 12.77 -6.85 -5.68
CA LEU A 54 13.15 -7.13 -7.06
C LEU A 54 14.68 -7.16 -7.16
N ARG A 55 15.21 -8.22 -7.78
CA ARG A 55 16.63 -8.28 -8.16
C ARG A 55 16.76 -7.96 -9.64
N MET A 56 17.55 -6.95 -9.97
CA MET A 56 17.75 -6.50 -11.34
C MET A 56 18.85 -7.33 -12.03
N PRO A 57 18.85 -7.42 -13.38
CA PRO A 57 19.86 -8.16 -14.12
C PRO A 57 21.30 -7.64 -13.94
N ASP A 58 21.45 -6.36 -13.60
CA ASP A 58 22.73 -5.73 -13.24
C ASP A 58 23.22 -6.14 -11.84
N GLY A 59 22.50 -7.03 -11.16
CA GLY A 59 22.83 -7.57 -9.84
C GLY A 59 22.37 -6.71 -8.66
N THR A 60 21.90 -5.49 -8.91
CA THR A 60 21.39 -4.60 -7.86
C THR A 60 20.02 -5.06 -7.37
N GLN A 61 19.62 -4.57 -6.20
CA GLN A 61 18.37 -4.97 -5.55
C GLN A 61 17.48 -3.75 -5.30
N GLN A 62 16.18 -3.92 -5.47
CA GLN A 62 15.18 -2.89 -5.21
C GLN A 62 14.16 -3.42 -4.21
N LEU A 63 13.93 -2.65 -3.15
CA LEU A 63 12.87 -2.90 -2.17
C LEU A 63 11.74 -1.90 -2.42
N GLN A 64 10.53 -2.40 -2.58
CA GLN A 64 9.33 -1.60 -2.72
C GLN A 64 8.52 -1.64 -1.43
N TYR A 65 8.17 -0.46 -0.93
CA TYR A 65 7.23 -0.28 0.16
C TYR A 65 6.01 0.48 -0.37
N VAL A 66 4.82 0.05 0.04
CA VAL A 66 3.56 0.66 -0.39
C VAL A 66 2.76 1.05 0.85
N SER A 67 2.34 2.30 0.93
CA SER A 67 1.47 2.80 1.99
C SER A 67 0.25 3.48 1.39
N LYS A 68 -0.89 3.36 2.08
CA LYS A 68 -2.14 4.04 1.70
C LYS A 68 -2.43 5.11 2.75
N VAL A 69 -2.64 6.33 2.29
CA VAL A 69 -3.07 7.46 3.11
C VAL A 69 -4.48 7.84 2.66
N GLN A 70 -5.45 7.69 3.55
CA GLN A 70 -6.81 8.19 3.32
C GLN A 70 -6.86 9.63 3.79
N ASN A 71 -7.12 10.55 2.86
CA ASN A 71 -7.38 11.95 3.19
C ASN A 71 -8.88 12.22 3.00
N MET A 72 -9.47 12.95 3.94
CA MET A 72 -10.78 13.55 3.72
C MET A 72 -10.51 14.81 2.89
N ALA A 73 -10.97 14.84 1.64
CA ALA A 73 -10.87 16.05 0.83
C ALA A 73 -11.87 17.06 1.40
N ALA A 74 -11.38 18.19 1.91
CA ALA A 74 -12.22 19.29 2.32
C ALA A 74 -12.96 19.81 1.09
N ASP A 75 -14.29 19.77 1.12
CA ASP A 75 -15.14 20.19 0.03
C ASP A 75 -15.10 21.73 -0.07
N SER A 76 -14.29 22.27 -0.98
CA SER A 76 -14.21 23.72 -1.20
C SER A 76 -15.35 24.26 -2.06
N MET A 77 -16.35 23.44 -2.41
CA MET A 77 -17.58 23.89 -3.08
C MET A 77 -18.82 23.31 -2.43
N ALA A 78 -19.50 24.13 -1.62
CA ALA A 78 -20.84 23.86 -1.14
C ALA A 78 -21.81 23.80 -2.33
N THR A 79 -22.08 22.59 -2.83
CA THR A 79 -23.19 22.37 -3.75
C THR A 79 -24.44 22.12 -2.91
N THR A 80 -25.27 23.15 -2.82
CA THR A 80 -26.70 23.12 -2.45
C THR A 80 -27.11 21.96 -1.52
N GLY A 81 -26.84 22.09 -0.22
CA GLY A 81 -27.60 21.37 0.82
C GLY A 81 -27.14 19.96 1.23
N SER A 82 -26.00 19.45 0.78
CA SER A 82 -25.44 18.20 1.35
C SER A 82 -23.92 18.22 1.41
N VAL A 83 -23.39 18.24 2.63
CA VAL A 83 -21.95 18.06 2.91
C VAL A 83 -21.66 16.57 2.93
N ILE A 84 -21.51 15.95 1.76
CA ILE A 84 -21.01 14.57 1.68
C ILE A 84 -19.48 14.65 1.63
N PRO A 85 -18.76 14.24 2.68
CA PRO A 85 -17.31 14.32 2.69
C PRO A 85 -16.73 13.40 1.61
N LYS A 86 -15.95 14.00 0.70
CA LYS A 86 -15.24 13.28 -0.36
C LYS A 86 -14.08 12.50 0.25
N ARG A 87 -14.01 11.19 0.01
CA ARG A 87 -12.87 10.35 0.38
C ARG A 87 -11.88 10.33 -0.78
N ALA A 88 -10.64 10.72 -0.52
CA ALA A 88 -9.55 10.60 -1.46
C ALA A 88 -8.52 9.62 -0.89
N THR A 89 -8.20 8.56 -1.65
CA THR A 89 -7.18 7.59 -1.24
C THR A 89 -5.89 7.88 -2.00
N THR A 90 -4.84 8.29 -1.29
CA THR A 90 -3.51 8.47 -1.86
C THR A 90 -2.67 7.23 -1.58
N THR A 91 -2.27 6.52 -2.63
CA THR A 91 -1.31 5.41 -2.52
C THR A 91 0.09 5.96 -2.77
N VAL A 92 0.99 5.78 -1.81
CA VAL A 92 2.39 6.18 -1.91
C VAL A 92 3.24 4.91 -2.03
N SER A 93 3.99 4.80 -3.12
CA SER A 93 4.98 3.74 -3.32
C SER A 93 6.38 4.34 -3.18
N THR A 94 7.11 3.86 -2.18
CA THR A 94 8.51 4.19 -1.95
C THR A 94 9.37 3.04 -2.44
N MET A 95 10.39 3.33 -3.23
CA MET A 95 11.38 2.36 -3.66
C MET A 95 12.75 2.73 -3.11
N LEU A 96 13.50 1.72 -2.70
CA LEU A 96 14.87 1.82 -2.23
C LEU A 96 15.74 0.93 -3.10
N ALA A 97 16.81 1.47 -3.66
CA ALA A 97 17.79 0.72 -4.44
C ALA A 97 19.02 0.41 -3.58
N PHE A 98 19.57 -0.78 -3.79
CA PHE A 98 20.75 -1.30 -3.13
C PHE A 98 21.71 -1.85 -4.18
N ASP A 99 23.00 -1.76 -3.92
CA ASP A 99 24.03 -2.36 -4.78
C ASP A 99 24.04 -3.89 -4.68
N GLN A 100 24.95 -4.51 -5.42
CA GLN A 100 25.11 -5.97 -5.45
C GLN A 100 25.52 -6.57 -4.08
N SER A 101 26.19 -5.76 -3.25
CA SER A 101 26.59 -6.10 -1.87
C SER A 101 25.48 -5.87 -0.84
N GLY A 102 24.36 -5.26 -1.24
CA GLY A 102 23.23 -4.99 -0.35
C GLY A 102 23.35 -3.68 0.45
N HIS A 103 24.18 -2.74 -0.01
CA HIS A 103 24.25 -1.39 0.56
C HIS A 103 23.31 -0.43 -0.16
N PHE A 104 22.66 0.43 0.62
CA PHE A 104 21.72 1.44 0.14
C PHE A 104 22.40 2.38 -0.85
N LEU A 105 21.71 2.68 -1.95
CA LEU A 105 22.17 3.63 -2.97
C LEU A 105 21.33 4.90 -2.95
N ARG A 106 20.00 4.74 -3.04
CA ARG A 106 19.05 5.85 -3.13
C ARG A 106 17.62 5.39 -2.86
N SER A 107 16.76 6.34 -2.58
CA SER A 107 15.32 6.14 -2.49
C SER A 107 14.57 7.12 -3.40
N TRP A 108 13.40 6.71 -3.89
CA TRP A 108 12.44 7.60 -4.55
C TRP A 108 11.03 7.19 -4.19
N SER A 109 10.09 8.12 -4.29
CA SER A 109 8.68 7.85 -4.04
C SER A 109 7.82 8.34 -5.19
N SER A 110 6.71 7.66 -5.41
CA SER A 110 5.65 8.07 -6.32
C SER A 110 4.32 7.95 -5.58
N SER A 111 3.43 8.91 -5.80
CA SER A 111 2.09 8.89 -5.21
C SER A 111 1.04 8.96 -6.30
N LYS A 112 0.02 8.11 -6.18
CA LYS A 112 -1.21 8.22 -6.98
C LYS A 112 -2.37 8.50 -6.04
N THR A 113 -3.04 9.63 -6.25
CA THR A 113 -4.30 9.95 -5.59
C THR A 113 -5.43 9.45 -6.47
N GLN A 114 -6.25 8.58 -5.90
CA GLN A 114 -7.51 8.19 -6.49
C GLN A 114 -8.62 8.92 -5.75
N ASP A 115 -9.28 9.82 -6.48
CA ASP A 115 -10.50 10.47 -6.03
C ASP A 115 -11.67 9.52 -6.29
N ASP A 116 -12.47 9.21 -5.26
CA ASP A 116 -13.74 8.50 -5.41
C ASP A 116 -14.82 9.40 -6.04
N ASN A 117 -14.46 10.22 -7.03
CA ASN A 117 -15.39 10.96 -7.89
C ASN A 117 -16.15 10.04 -8.86
N LYS A 118 -16.07 8.71 -8.68
CA LYS A 118 -16.96 7.79 -9.38
C LYS A 118 -18.34 7.97 -8.77
N MET A 119 -19.09 8.95 -9.30
CA MET A 119 -20.53 9.03 -9.05
C MET A 119 -21.10 7.61 -9.18
N PRO A 120 -21.95 7.16 -8.25
CA PRO A 120 -22.70 5.95 -8.46
C PRO A 120 -23.49 6.16 -9.76
N SER A 121 -23.12 5.44 -10.81
CA SER A 121 -23.88 5.37 -12.06
C SER A 121 -25.24 4.67 -11.87
N ASP A 122 -25.72 4.56 -10.63
CA ASP A 122 -27.00 3.97 -10.23
C ASP A 122 -28.13 5.00 -10.08
N LEU A 123 -27.85 6.31 -10.19
CA LEU A 123 -28.91 7.30 -10.34
C LEU A 123 -29.22 7.54 -11.81
N GLY A 124 -29.93 6.56 -12.38
CA GLY A 124 -30.87 6.75 -13.47
C GLY A 124 -30.25 7.15 -14.81
N ASN A 125 -30.23 6.17 -15.72
CA ASN A 125 -30.37 6.44 -17.14
C ASN A 125 -31.72 7.16 -17.41
N MET A 126 -31.86 8.44 -17.02
CA MET A 126 -32.82 9.32 -17.65
C MET A 126 -32.20 9.77 -18.96
N GLN A 127 -32.32 8.89 -19.96
CA GLN A 127 -32.14 9.29 -21.35
C GLN A 127 -33.05 10.50 -21.59
N GLN A 128 -32.50 11.50 -22.28
CA GLN A 128 -33.10 12.78 -22.63
C GLN A 128 -34.28 12.64 -23.63
N GLY A 129 -35.06 11.57 -23.52
CA GLY A 129 -36.21 11.24 -24.37
C GLY A 129 -37.49 10.89 -23.59
N ASP A 130 -37.45 10.75 -22.26
CA ASP A 130 -38.62 10.32 -21.47
C ASP A 130 -39.43 11.47 -20.84
N VAL A 131 -39.30 12.69 -21.38
CA VAL A 131 -40.14 13.85 -21.02
C VAL A 131 -40.98 14.26 -22.24
N SER A 132 -41.78 13.34 -22.77
CA SER A 132 -42.78 13.66 -23.81
C SER A 132 -43.89 12.61 -23.89
N ARG A 133 -44.56 12.28 -22.78
CA ARG A 133 -45.89 11.64 -22.87
C ARG A 133 -46.69 11.90 -21.60
N GLY A 134 -47.28 13.09 -21.49
CA GLY A 134 -48.03 13.40 -20.27
C GLY A 134 -48.89 14.64 -20.23
N THR A 135 -49.12 15.41 -21.31
CA THR A 135 -50.18 16.45 -21.28
C THR A 135 -50.59 16.83 -22.70
N SER A 136 -51.82 16.50 -23.09
CA SER A 136 -52.72 17.43 -23.81
C SER A 136 -54.00 16.68 -24.19
N GLY A 137 -55.01 16.77 -23.32
CA GLY A 137 -56.38 16.60 -23.75
C GLY A 137 -56.80 17.81 -24.58
N ARG A 138 -57.43 17.56 -25.71
CA ARG A 138 -58.57 18.28 -26.25
C ARG A 138 -59.19 17.48 -27.38
#